data_AF-A0A0T5VRS2-F1
#
_entry.id   AF-A0A0T5VRS2-F1
#
_cell.length_a   1.000
_cell.length_b   1.000
_cell.length_c   1.000
_cell.angle_alpha   90.00
_cell.angle_beta   90.00
_cell.angle_gamma   90.00
#
_symmetry.space_group_name_H-M   'P 1'
#
loop_
_entity.id
_entity.type
_entity.pdbx_description
1 polymer ?
#
loop_
_entity_poly.entity_id
_entity_poly.type
_entity_poly.pdbx_seq_one_letter_code
_entity_poly.pdbx_strand_id
1 'polypeptide(L)'
;MKPPKIVFAFIIWLLLIFIWYKTGRSRKTEDDKLLKNNIEFTGTLKSVKVSQNHCFAIISIDNVKSNVASFNPDLKDRYFPYAIKNGRAEIYTLLCEGKIKEIGSDVKLNSNQRKLILEIDHKPYEFEIWITSERPNIQFIKENTTL
;
A
#
# COMPACT_ATOMS: atom_id res chain seq x y z
N MET A 1 33.30 -42.08 -1.97
CA MET A 1 33.67 -40.71 -2.36
C MET A 1 32.76 -39.75 -1.60
N LYS A 2 33.30 -38.92 -0.69
CA LYS A 2 32.47 -37.91 0.01
C LYS A 2 31.95 -36.95 -1.05
N PRO A 3 30.64 -36.66 -1.15
CA PRO A 3 30.17 -35.60 -2.04
C PRO A 3 30.99 -34.35 -1.69
N PRO A 4 31.62 -33.70 -2.67
CA PRO A 4 32.44 -32.54 -2.36
C PRO A 4 31.52 -31.58 -1.63
N LYS A 5 31.92 -31.10 -0.44
CA LYS A 5 31.10 -30.30 0.48
C LYS A 5 30.36 -29.14 -0.24
N ILE A 6 30.90 -28.71 -1.37
CA ILE A 6 30.36 -27.76 -2.34
C ILE A 6 29.00 -28.20 -2.93
N VAL A 7 28.83 -29.46 -3.34
CA VAL A 7 27.55 -29.96 -3.92
C VAL A 7 26.45 -29.95 -2.86
N PHE A 8 26.77 -30.31 -1.62
CA PHE A 8 25.81 -30.26 -0.52
C PHE A 8 25.43 -28.81 -0.17
N ALA A 9 26.40 -27.91 -0.11
CA ALA A 9 26.15 -26.48 0.10
C ALA A 9 25.29 -25.87 -1.03
N PHE A 10 25.52 -26.29 -2.27
CA PHE A 10 24.75 -25.84 -3.43
C PHE A 10 23.30 -26.31 -3.37
N ILE A 11 23.04 -27.56 -2.95
CA ILE A 11 21.67 -28.08 -2.75
C ILE A 11 20.95 -27.30 -1.65
N ILE A 12 21.61 -27.01 -0.53
CA ILE A 12 21.02 -26.17 0.54
C ILE A 12 20.69 -24.77 0.01
N TRP A 13 21.61 -24.16 -0.74
CA TRP A 13 21.38 -22.84 -1.33
C TRP A 13 20.16 -22.83 -2.27
N LEU A 14 20.03 -23.84 -3.14
CA LEU A 14 18.85 -24.01 -4.00
C LEU A 14 17.54 -24.20 -3.19
N LEU A 15 17.59 -24.97 -2.10
CA LEU A 15 16.43 -25.14 -1.21
C LEU A 15 16.04 -23.82 -0.53
N LEU A 16 17.01 -23.01 -0.09
CA LEU A 16 16.74 -21.69 0.50
C LEU A 16 16.11 -20.74 -0.52
N ILE A 17 16.60 -20.70 -1.76
CA ILE A 17 15.98 -19.91 -2.84
C ILE A 17 14.56 -20.38 -3.10
N PHE A 18 14.35 -21.70 -3.19
CA PHE A 18 13.04 -22.26 -3.44
C PHE A 18 12.03 -21.91 -2.34
N ILE A 19 12.43 -22.04 -1.06
CA ILE A 19 11.61 -21.66 0.09
C ILE A 19 11.30 -20.17 0.06
N TRP A 20 12.30 -19.32 -0.19
CA TRP A 20 12.12 -17.87 -0.25
C TRP A 20 11.15 -17.47 -1.37
N TYR A 21 11.31 -18.05 -2.56
CA TYR A 21 10.43 -17.83 -3.70
C TYR A 21 8.99 -18.29 -3.44
N LYS A 22 8.82 -19.49 -2.88
CA LYS A 22 7.50 -20.04 -2.53
C LYS A 22 6.79 -19.17 -1.49
N THR A 23 7.52 -18.70 -0.47
CA THR A 23 6.99 -17.83 0.58
C THR A 23 6.55 -16.47 0.01
N GLY A 24 7.37 -15.86 -0.85
CA GLY A 24 7.02 -14.60 -1.51
C GLY A 24 5.79 -14.70 -2.41
N ARG A 25 5.66 -15.79 -3.18
CA ARG A 25 4.47 -16.03 -4.01
C ARG A 25 3.21 -16.21 -3.18
N SER A 26 3.28 -17.01 -2.11
CA SER A 26 2.16 -17.20 -1.19
C SER A 26 1.69 -15.89 -0.59
N ARG A 27 2.62 -15.03 -0.17
CA ARG A 27 2.32 -13.71 0.38
C ARG A 27 1.63 -12.81 -0.63
N LYS A 28 2.14 -12.75 -1.87
CA LYS A 28 1.50 -11.98 -2.95
C LYS A 28 0.06 -12.46 -3.16
N THR A 29 -0.18 -13.77 -3.19
CA THR A 29 -1.54 -14.33 -3.33
C THR A 29 -2.46 -13.99 -2.15
N GLU A 30 -1.92 -13.89 -0.93
CA GLU A 30 -2.68 -13.47 0.25
C GLU A 30 -3.04 -11.99 0.18
N ASP A 31 -2.07 -11.11 -0.07
CA ASP A 31 -2.29 -9.66 -0.24
C ASP A 31 -3.31 -9.40 -1.35
N ASP A 32 -3.19 -10.14 -2.44
CA ASP A 32 -4.09 -10.09 -3.58
C ASP A 32 -5.56 -10.39 -3.23
N LYS A 33 -5.77 -11.32 -2.29
CA LYS A 33 -7.11 -11.68 -1.78
C LYS A 33 -7.61 -10.62 -0.80
N LEU A 34 -6.75 -10.14 0.09
CA LEU A 34 -7.09 -9.11 1.07
C LEU A 34 -7.52 -7.81 0.39
N LEU A 35 -6.84 -7.42 -0.69
CA LEU A 35 -7.16 -6.21 -1.45
C LEU A 35 -8.47 -6.31 -2.25
N LYS A 36 -8.94 -7.52 -2.58
CA LYS A 36 -10.25 -7.74 -3.23
C LYS A 36 -11.37 -7.79 -2.19
N ASN A 37 -11.57 -6.67 -1.49
CA ASN A 37 -12.50 -6.55 -0.37
C ASN A 37 -13.75 -5.71 -0.69
N ASN A 38 -13.99 -5.41 -1.97
CA ASN A 38 -15.15 -4.67 -2.45
C ASN A 38 -15.29 -3.26 -1.90
N ILE A 39 -14.23 -2.64 -1.38
CA ILE A 39 -14.26 -1.24 -0.96
C ILE A 39 -14.07 -0.32 -2.16
N GLU A 40 -14.96 0.67 -2.24
CA GLU A 40 -14.91 1.75 -3.19
C GLU A 40 -15.19 3.05 -2.45
N PHE A 41 -14.43 4.09 -2.78
CA PHE A 41 -14.73 5.42 -2.27
C PHE A 41 -14.25 6.52 -3.20
N THR A 42 -14.91 7.66 -3.07
CA THR A 42 -14.46 8.93 -3.65
C THR A 42 -14.37 9.99 -2.56
N GLY A 43 -13.59 11.03 -2.81
CA GLY A 43 -13.46 12.16 -1.90
C GLY A 43 -12.58 13.26 -2.48
N THR A 44 -12.33 14.28 -1.68
CA THR A 44 -11.50 15.42 -2.06
C THR A 44 -10.17 15.35 -1.35
N LEU A 45 -9.09 15.49 -2.11
CA LEU A 45 -7.74 15.55 -1.57
C LEU A 45 -7.60 16.72 -0.58
N LYS A 46 -7.18 16.44 0.65
CA LYS A 46 -7.00 17.45 1.70
C LYS A 46 -5.54 17.82 1.89
N SER A 47 -4.67 16.83 2.00
CA SER A 47 -3.24 17.03 2.21
C SER A 47 -2.45 15.79 1.80
N VAL A 48 -1.16 16.00 1.56
CA VAL A 48 -0.20 14.94 1.26
C VAL A 48 0.99 15.15 2.17
N LYS A 49 1.38 14.11 2.91
CA LYS A 49 2.61 14.10 3.70
C LYS A 49 3.54 13.04 3.13
N VAL A 50 4.69 13.48 2.62
CA VAL A 50 5.68 12.60 1.98
C VAL A 50 6.83 12.31 2.96
N SER A 51 7.21 11.05 3.06
CA SER A 51 8.41 10.58 3.76
C SER A 51 9.65 11.05 3.01
N GLN A 52 10.60 11.63 3.74
CA GLN A 52 11.89 12.05 3.19
C GLN A 52 12.75 10.88 2.70
N ASN A 53 12.39 9.64 3.06
CA ASN A 53 13.16 8.45 2.74
C ASN A 53 12.24 7.44 2.01
N HIS A 54 12.33 7.37 0.68
CA HIS A 54 11.65 6.42 -0.23
C HIS A 54 10.34 6.83 -0.93
N CYS A 55 10.05 8.12 -1.12
CA CYS A 55 8.87 8.55 -1.90
C CYS A 55 7.56 7.87 -1.43
N PHE A 56 7.40 7.68 -0.12
CA PHE A 56 6.19 7.13 0.47
C PHE A 56 5.33 8.26 0.99
N ALA A 57 4.01 8.21 0.82
CA ALA A 57 3.13 9.30 1.22
C ALA A 57 1.88 8.82 1.94
N ILE A 58 1.42 9.66 2.86
CA ILE A 58 0.08 9.61 3.44
C ILE A 58 -0.76 10.69 2.76
N ILE A 59 -1.79 10.26 2.06
CA ILE A 59 -2.75 11.13 1.36
C ILE A 59 -4.00 11.21 2.23
N SER A 60 -4.30 12.38 2.78
CA SER A 60 -5.50 12.63 3.56
C SER A 60 -6.64 13.10 2.67
N ILE A 61 -7.84 12.58 2.90
CA ILE A 61 -9.02 12.77 2.06
C ILE A 61 -10.21 13.13 2.95
N ASP A 62 -10.90 14.21 2.57
CA ASP A 62 -12.16 14.65 3.18
C ASP A 62 -13.34 14.38 2.24
N ASN A 63 -14.56 14.62 2.74
CA ASN A 63 -15.81 14.47 2.00
C ASN A 63 -16.00 13.06 1.40
N VAL A 64 -15.54 12.03 2.13
CA VAL A 64 -15.49 10.66 1.64
C VAL A 64 -16.90 10.10 1.48
N LYS A 65 -17.22 9.69 0.25
CA LYS A 65 -18.38 8.88 -0.09
C LYS A 65 -17.88 7.47 -0.37
N SER A 66 -18.17 6.55 0.55
CA SER A 66 -17.77 5.15 0.44
C SER A 66 -18.98 4.24 0.59
N ASN A 67 -18.86 3.05 0.01
CA ASN A 67 -19.81 1.97 0.25
C ASN A 67 -19.69 1.35 1.66
N VAL A 68 -18.68 1.74 2.45
CA VAL A 68 -18.53 1.37 3.87
C VAL A 68 -18.32 2.63 4.72
N ALA A 69 -18.88 2.65 5.93
CA ALA A 69 -18.74 3.80 6.83
C ALA A 69 -17.35 3.87 7.51
N SER A 70 -16.73 2.73 7.75
CA SER A 70 -15.40 2.63 8.34
C SER A 70 -14.68 1.36 7.90
N PHE A 71 -13.37 1.46 7.76
CA PHE A 71 -12.48 0.36 7.45
C PHE A 71 -11.06 0.69 7.90
N ASN A 72 -10.50 -0.07 8.83
CA ASN A 72 -9.10 0.03 9.24
C ASN A 72 -8.63 -1.32 9.82
N PRO A 73 -8.31 -2.30 8.96
CA PRO A 73 -7.95 -3.64 9.42
C PRO A 73 -6.55 -3.64 10.06
N ASP A 74 -6.44 -4.30 11.20
CA ASP A 74 -5.14 -4.55 11.84
C ASP A 74 -4.44 -5.76 11.19
N LEU A 75 -3.28 -5.52 10.58
CA LEU A 75 -2.43 -6.55 10.00
C LEU A 75 -1.14 -6.81 10.80
N LYS A 76 -1.08 -6.34 12.07
CA LYS A 76 0.04 -6.44 13.02
C LYS A 76 1.35 -5.79 12.54
N ASP A 77 2.01 -6.45 11.59
CA ASP A 77 3.33 -6.10 11.05
C ASP A 77 3.24 -5.52 9.63
N ARG A 78 2.03 -5.25 9.15
CA ARG A 78 1.75 -4.68 7.82
C ARG A 78 0.68 -3.60 7.94
N TYR A 79 0.57 -2.77 6.91
CA TYR A 79 -0.47 -1.75 6.80
C TYR A 79 -1.26 -1.91 5.52
N PHE A 80 -2.58 -1.88 5.66
CA PHE A 80 -3.49 -1.82 4.52
C PHE A 80 -3.30 -0.50 3.78
N PRO A 81 -3.36 -0.43 2.44
CA PRO A 81 -3.07 0.82 1.70
C PRO A 81 -4.04 1.96 1.93
N TYR A 82 -5.11 1.77 2.70
CA TYR A 82 -6.06 2.82 3.01
C TYR A 82 -6.83 2.52 4.30
N ALA A 83 -7.31 3.58 4.93
CA ALA A 83 -8.22 3.55 6.06
C ALA A 83 -9.37 4.55 5.84
N ILE A 84 -10.56 4.23 6.32
CA ILE A 84 -11.78 5.03 6.20
C ILE A 84 -12.43 5.16 7.58
N LYS A 85 -12.82 6.38 7.96
CA LYS A 85 -13.56 6.63 9.20
C LYS A 85 -14.29 7.96 9.13
N ASN A 86 -15.60 7.93 9.37
CA ASN A 86 -16.43 9.13 9.58
C ASN A 86 -16.26 10.21 8.49
N GLY A 87 -16.41 9.83 7.22
CA GLY A 87 -16.33 10.77 6.09
C GLY A 87 -14.92 11.26 5.76
N ARG A 88 -13.89 10.67 6.38
CA ARG A 88 -12.48 10.88 6.08
C ARG A 88 -11.81 9.57 5.68
N ALA A 89 -10.74 9.67 4.91
CA ALA A 89 -9.90 8.55 4.56
C ALA A 89 -8.43 8.94 4.49
N GLU A 90 -7.55 7.96 4.69
CA GLU A 90 -6.14 8.05 4.39
C GLU A 90 -5.78 6.98 3.38
N ILE A 91 -4.87 7.30 2.48
CA ILE A 91 -4.23 6.35 1.56
C ILE A 91 -2.74 6.38 1.82
N TYR A 92 -2.11 5.21 1.89
CA TYR A 92 -0.68 5.04 2.08
C TYR A 92 -0.08 4.42 0.81
N THR A 93 0.68 5.21 0.06
CA THR A 93 1.19 4.79 -1.26
C THR A 93 2.50 5.44 -1.63
N LEU A 94 3.13 4.98 -2.72
CA LEU A 94 4.34 5.56 -3.27
C LEU A 94 4.01 6.80 -4.10
N LEU A 95 4.40 7.96 -3.58
CA LEU A 95 4.27 9.25 -4.23
C LEU A 95 5.43 10.14 -3.78
N CYS A 96 6.28 10.53 -4.72
CA CYS A 96 7.39 11.44 -4.46
C CYS A 96 6.92 12.89 -4.26
N GLU A 97 7.75 13.67 -3.57
CA GLU A 97 7.53 15.10 -3.37
C GLU A 97 7.37 15.85 -4.70
N GLY A 98 6.53 16.89 -4.69
CA GLY A 98 6.28 17.74 -5.85
C GLY A 98 5.35 17.16 -6.91
N LYS A 99 4.88 15.91 -6.77
CA LYS A 99 3.91 15.30 -7.69
C LYS A 99 2.48 15.83 -7.53
N ILE A 100 2.09 16.25 -6.32
CA ILE A 100 0.75 16.76 -6.05
C ILE A 100 0.89 18.16 -5.51
N LYS A 101 0.32 19.12 -6.24
CA LYS A 101 0.36 20.55 -5.90
C LYS A 101 -1.03 21.15 -5.64
N GLU A 102 -2.07 20.48 -6.12
CA GLU A 102 -3.44 20.96 -6.08
C GLU A 102 -4.22 20.21 -4.99
N ILE A 103 -4.58 20.92 -3.93
CA ILE A 103 -5.50 20.44 -2.91
C ILE A 103 -6.93 20.65 -3.40
N GLY A 104 -7.85 19.77 -3.00
CA GLY A 104 -9.26 19.80 -3.40
C GLY A 104 -9.59 18.92 -4.60
N SER A 105 -8.58 18.36 -5.28
CA SER A 105 -8.75 17.48 -6.43
C SER A 105 -9.48 16.18 -6.09
N ASP A 106 -10.17 15.62 -7.08
CA ASP A 106 -10.92 14.39 -6.95
C ASP A 106 -9.99 13.18 -6.72
N VAL A 107 -10.35 12.36 -5.73
CA VAL A 107 -9.72 11.08 -5.43
C VAL A 107 -10.75 9.96 -5.58
N LYS A 108 -10.36 8.88 -6.26
CA LYS A 108 -11.20 7.68 -6.41
C LYS A 108 -10.39 6.42 -6.13
N LEU A 109 -10.92 5.52 -5.33
CA LEU A 109 -10.29 4.23 -5.03
C LEU A 109 -11.26 3.08 -5.34
N ASN A 110 -10.74 2.05 -6.01
CA ASN A 110 -11.40 0.77 -6.23
C ASN A 110 -10.46 -0.36 -5.79
N SER A 111 -10.80 -1.01 -4.68
CA SER A 111 -9.99 -2.08 -4.07
C SER A 111 -9.89 -3.33 -4.95
N ASN A 112 -11.00 -3.76 -5.56
CA ASN A 112 -11.07 -4.96 -6.40
C ASN A 112 -10.18 -4.84 -7.65
N GLN A 113 -10.06 -3.62 -8.18
CA GLN A 113 -9.17 -3.28 -9.30
C GLN A 113 -7.77 -2.85 -8.84
N ARG A 114 -7.53 -2.75 -7.53
CA ARG A 114 -6.31 -2.19 -6.91
C ARG A 114 -5.95 -0.83 -7.44
N LYS A 115 -6.95 -0.01 -7.72
CA LYS A 115 -6.78 1.21 -8.48
C LYS A 115 -7.07 2.42 -7.62
N LEU A 116 -6.13 3.33 -7.61
CA LEU A 116 -6.27 4.68 -7.09
C LEU A 116 -6.17 5.65 -8.27
N ILE A 117 -7.14 6.54 -8.40
CA ILE A 117 -7.10 7.64 -9.35
C ILE A 117 -6.96 8.93 -8.56
N LEU A 118 -5.93 9.69 -8.88
CA LEU A 118 -5.71 11.04 -8.36
C LEU A 118 -5.77 12.02 -9.52
N GLU A 119 -6.53 13.09 -9.38
CA GLU A 119 -6.46 14.20 -10.31
C GLU A 119 -5.28 15.12 -9.94
N ILE A 120 -4.36 15.29 -10.88
CA ILE A 120 -3.16 16.12 -10.75
C ILE A 120 -3.09 17.02 -11.98
N ASP A 121 -3.03 18.34 -11.79
CA ASP A 121 -3.01 19.34 -12.87
C ASP A 121 -4.18 19.10 -13.86
N HIS A 122 -5.38 18.89 -13.33
CA HIS A 122 -6.61 18.56 -14.07
C HIS A 122 -6.56 17.30 -14.95
N LYS A 123 -5.63 16.37 -14.66
CA LYS A 123 -5.52 15.09 -15.37
C LYS A 123 -5.61 13.92 -14.39
N PRO A 124 -6.37 12.87 -14.73
CA PRO A 124 -6.42 11.67 -13.91
C PRO A 124 -5.13 10.86 -14.07
N TYR A 125 -4.49 10.53 -12.95
CA TYR A 125 -3.36 9.61 -12.87
C TYR A 125 -3.76 8.37 -12.10
N GLU A 126 -3.41 7.21 -12.67
CA GLU A 126 -3.71 5.92 -12.09
C GLU A 126 -2.50 5.39 -11.33
N PHE A 127 -2.73 4.95 -10.10
CA PHE A 127 -1.78 4.32 -9.23
C PHE A 127 -2.33 2.97 -8.79
N GLU A 128 -1.46 1.98 -8.69
CA GLU A 128 -1.82 0.71 -8.07
C GLU A 128 -1.58 0.77 -6.55
N ILE A 129 -2.43 0.10 -5.78
CA ILE A 129 -2.36 0.04 -4.31
C ILE A 129 -1.84 -1.30 -3.82
N TRP A 130 -1.06 -1.27 -2.73
CA TRP A 130 -0.38 -2.44 -2.18
C TRP A 130 -0.32 -2.40 -0.66
N ILE A 131 -0.41 -3.58 -0.03
CA ILE A 131 -0.16 -3.72 1.39
C ILE A 131 1.32 -3.47 1.68
N THR A 132 1.59 -2.55 2.60
CA THR A 132 2.95 -2.16 2.94
C THR A 132 3.47 -3.00 4.09
N SER A 133 4.67 -3.56 3.93
CA SER A 133 5.37 -4.35 4.97
C SER A 133 6.77 -3.80 5.31
N GLU A 134 7.17 -2.69 4.67
CA GLU A 134 8.47 -2.07 4.86
C GLU A 134 8.51 -1.28 6.17
N ARG A 135 9.48 -1.59 7.04
CA ARG A 135 9.61 -0.95 8.35
C ARG A 135 9.65 0.59 8.31
N PRO A 136 10.42 1.25 7.42
CA PRO A 136 10.45 2.71 7.35
C PRO A 136 9.07 3.29 7.04
N ASN A 137 8.33 2.68 6.10
CA ASN A 137 7.00 3.15 5.72
C ASN A 137 6.00 2.91 6.85
N ILE A 138 6.06 1.76 7.52
CA ILE A 138 5.21 1.45 8.67
C ILE A 138 5.44 2.44 9.81
N GLN A 139 6.70 2.74 10.12
CA GLN A 139 7.04 3.72 11.14
C GLN A 139 6.51 5.11 10.77
N PHE A 140 6.70 5.52 9.52
CA PHE A 140 6.17 6.77 9.02
C PHE A 140 4.64 6.84 9.13
N ILE A 141 3.90 5.77 8.82
CA ILE A 141 2.44 5.73 9.02
C ILE A 141 2.11 5.90 10.50
N LYS A 142 2.74 5.14 11.39
CA LYS A 142 2.48 5.19 12.84
C LYS A 142 2.70 6.58 13.46
N GLU A 143 3.71 7.30 12.99
CA GLU A 143 4.06 8.63 13.50
C GLU A 143 3.17 9.75 12.94
N ASN A 144 2.47 9.51 11.83
CA ASN A 144 1.85 10.58 11.05
C ASN A 144 0.39 10.35 10.67
N THR A 145 -0.14 9.14 10.86
CA THR A 145 -1.57 8.85 10.66
C THR A 145 -2.43 9.61 11.65
N THR A 146 -3.58 10.08 11.19
CA THR A 146 -4.55 10.85 11.98
C THR A 146 -5.89 10.14 12.13
N LEU A 147 -5.97 8.87 11.70
CA LEU A 147 -7.21 8.08 11.58
C LEU A 147 -7.34 6.93 12.57
#